data_AF-A0A2S0M0M9-F1
#
_entry.id   AF-A0A2S0M0M9-F1
#
_cell.length_a   1.000
_cell.length_b   1.000
_cell.length_c   1.000
_cell.angle_alpha   90.00
_cell.angle_beta   90.00
_cell.angle_gamma   90.00
#
_symmetry.space_group_name_H-M   'P 1'
#
loop_
_entity.id
_entity.type
_entity.pdbx_description
1 polymer ?
#
loop_
_entity_poly.entity_id
_entity_poly.type
_entity_poly.pdbx_seq_one_letter_code
_entity_poly.pdbx_strand_id
1 'polypeptide(L)'
;MTFIAPAATILVGILGLIGVLATLRQRARAEATDRFWKRLMWALDAAMSDDPRTREAGERTLLALRRHPEATAHDQHLIRTALNGNRRHPLT
;
A
#
# COMPACT_ATOMS: atom_id res chain seq x y z
N MET A 1 -46.90 3.78 4.06
CA MET A 1 -45.80 4.50 3.37
C MET A 1 -44.54 4.47 4.25
N THR A 2 -43.99 3.30 4.58
CA THR A 2 -43.26 3.22 5.87
C THR A 2 -42.31 2.03 6.03
N PHE A 3 -41.37 1.78 5.09
CA PHE A 3 -40.24 0.84 5.35
C PHE A 3 -38.91 1.21 4.67
N ILE A 4 -38.90 2.14 3.71
CA ILE A 4 -37.69 2.51 2.97
C ILE A 4 -36.73 3.34 3.83
N ALA A 5 -37.26 4.22 4.68
CA ALA A 5 -36.47 5.11 5.53
C ALA A 5 -35.47 4.36 6.47
N PRO A 6 -35.89 3.37 7.29
CA PRO A 6 -34.96 2.66 8.17
C PRO A 6 -33.94 1.81 7.40
N ALA A 7 -34.33 1.21 6.27
CA ALA A 7 -33.42 0.43 5.43
C ALA A 7 -32.32 1.30 4.80
N ALA A 8 -32.67 2.51 4.36
CA ALA A 8 -31.73 3.47 3.80
C ALA A 8 -30.71 3.94 4.85
N THR A 9 -31.13 4.19 6.09
CA THR A 9 -30.22 4.60 7.17
C THR A 9 -29.20 3.51 7.51
N ILE A 10 -29.64 2.24 7.57
CA ILE A 10 -28.73 1.11 7.79
C ILE A 10 -27.71 1.00 6.65
N LEU A 11 -28.16 1.16 5.40
CA LEU A 11 -27.29 1.12 4.23
C LEU A 11 -26.22 2.22 4.28
N VAL A 12 -26.61 3.45 4.62
CA VAL A 12 -25.68 4.58 4.78
C VAL A 12 -24.69 4.33 5.91
N GLY A 13 -25.13 3.76 7.03
CA GLY A 13 -24.25 3.37 8.14
C GLY A 13 -23.20 2.34 7.73
N ILE A 14 -23.59 1.32 6.97
CA ILE A 14 -22.68 0.29 6.45
C ILE A 14 -21.68 0.89 5.47
N LEU A 15 -22.13 1.75 4.54
CA LEU A 15 -21.26 2.41 3.57
C LEU A 15 -20.26 3.35 4.25
N GLY A 16 -20.69 4.09 5.28
CA GLY A 16 -19.81 4.91 6.11
C GLY A 16 -18.72 4.09 6.80
N LEU A 17 -19.08 2.95 7.39
CA LEU A 17 -18.12 2.06 8.04
C LEU A 17 -17.09 1.49 7.06
N ILE A 18 -17.54 1.05 5.87
CA ILE A 18 -16.67 0.56 4.81
C ILE A 18 -15.71 1.66 4.34
N GLY A 19 -16.22 2.89 4.15
CA GLY A 19 -15.42 4.05 3.77
C GLY A 19 -14.30 4.33 4.78
N VAL A 20 -14.62 4.41 6.08
CA VAL A 20 -13.64 4.64 7.14
C VAL A 20 -12.57 3.55 7.17
N LEU A 21 -12.97 2.28 7.10
CA LEU A 21 -12.03 1.15 7.07
C LEU A 21 -11.14 1.16 5.83
N ALA A 22 -11.68 1.53 4.67
CA ALA A 22 -10.92 1.69 3.44
C ALA A 22 -9.91 2.83 3.55
N THR A 23 -10.31 3.98 4.08
CA THR A 23 -9.42 5.13 4.31
C THR A 23 -8.30 4.80 5.29
N LEU A 24 -8.59 4.10 6.39
CA LEU A 24 -7.55 3.67 7.34
C LEU A 24 -6.55 2.71 6.71
N ARG A 25 -7.04 1.77 5.88
CA ARG A 25 -6.17 0.86 5.11
C ARG A 25 -5.34 1.61 4.09
N GLN A 26 -5.92 2.58 3.39
CA GLN A 26 -5.22 3.42 2.43
C GLN A 26 -4.12 4.23 3.12
N ARG A 27 -4.42 4.80 4.28
CA ARG A 27 -3.45 5.54 5.09
C ARG A 27 -2.32 4.65 5.60
N ALA A 28 -2.64 3.47 6.15
CA ALA A 28 -1.63 2.52 6.60
C ALA A 28 -0.69 2.07 5.46
N ARG A 29 -1.22 1.94 4.23
CA ARG A 29 -0.42 1.64 3.03
C ARG A 29 0.45 2.82 2.62
N ALA A 30 -0.12 4.02 2.55
CA ALA A 30 0.64 5.23 2.22
C ALA A 30 1.80 5.46 3.20
N GLU A 31 1.54 5.25 4.50
CA GLU A 31 2.56 5.34 5.53
C GLU A 31 3.61 4.22 5.45
N ALA A 32 3.24 3.01 5.01
CA ALA A 32 4.20 1.93 4.80
C ALA A 32 5.20 2.28 3.69
N THR A 33 4.70 2.74 2.55
CA THR A 33 5.53 3.21 1.43
C THR A 33 6.39 4.41 1.82
N ASP A 34 5.85 5.37 2.58
CA ASP A 34 6.63 6.52 3.06
C ASP A 34 7.76 6.10 4.02
N ARG A 35 7.49 5.14 4.94
CA ARG A 35 8.53 4.55 5.81
C ARG A 35 9.57 3.77 5.02
N PHE A 36 9.20 3.11 3.92
CA PHE A 36 10.15 2.44 3.03
C PHE A 36 11.08 3.45 2.35
N TRP A 37 10.51 4.49 1.73
CA TRP A 37 11.30 5.53 1.06
C TRP A 37 12.25 6.24 2.00
N LYS A 38 11.82 6.59 3.21
CA LYS A 38 12.68 7.17 4.25
C LYS A 38 13.85 6.25 4.61
N ARG A 39 13.62 4.94 4.72
CA ARG A 39 14.68 3.96 5.01
C ARG A 39 15.65 3.78 3.85
N LEU A 40 15.15 3.78 2.61
CA LEU A 40 15.99 3.70 1.41
C LEU A 40 16.89 4.93 1.26
N MET A 41 16.32 6.12 1.44
CA MET A 41 17.04 7.40 1.43
C MET A 41 18.18 7.42 2.46
N TRP A 42 17.87 7.07 3.71
CA TRP A 42 18.89 7.01 4.78
C TRP A 42 19.98 5.99 4.45
N ALA A 43 19.62 4.80 3.98
CA ALA A 43 20.58 3.75 3.67
C ALA A 43 21.51 4.13 2.50
N LEU A 44 21.00 4.86 1.51
CA LEU A 44 21.77 5.38 0.39
C LEU A 44 22.76 6.46 0.84
N ASP A 45 22.30 7.44 1.62
CA ASP A 45 23.14 8.50 2.17
C ASP A 45 24.23 7.94 3.09
N ALA A 46 23.85 7.01 3.97
CA ALA A 46 24.78 6.31 4.85
C ALA A 46 25.85 5.53 4.07
N ALA A 47 25.47 4.83 2.99
CA ALA A 47 26.39 4.08 2.13
C ALA A 47 27.36 4.96 1.34
N MET A 48 27.11 6.27 1.25
CA MET A 48 28.01 7.24 0.63
C MET A 48 28.83 8.04 1.66
N SER A 49 28.61 7.81 2.96
CA SER A 49 29.31 8.51 4.04
C SER A 49 30.82 8.25 4.02
N ASP A 50 31.60 9.24 4.44
CA ASP A 50 33.06 9.11 4.64
C ASP A 50 33.42 8.28 5.88
N ASP A 51 32.51 8.14 6.85
CA ASP A 51 32.68 7.27 8.02
C ASP A 51 32.52 5.79 7.61
N PRO A 52 33.56 4.95 7.75
CA PRO A 52 33.51 3.55 7.38
C PRO A 52 32.39 2.76 8.07
N ARG A 53 32.05 3.10 9.33
CA ARG A 53 30.99 2.40 10.08
C ARG A 53 29.60 2.74 9.55
N THR A 54 29.35 4.02 9.31
CA THR A 54 28.09 4.50 8.71
C THR A 54 27.92 3.95 7.29
N ARG A 55 29.01 3.88 6.52
CA ARG A 55 29.03 3.26 5.19
C ARG A 55 28.60 1.80 5.21
N GLU A 56 29.24 1.00 6.05
CA GLU A 56 28.93 -0.42 6.17
C GLU A 56 27.48 -0.65 6.67
N ALA A 57 27.00 0.20 7.59
CA ALA A 57 25.61 0.16 8.05
C ALA A 57 24.62 0.47 6.92
N GLY A 58 24.91 1.46 6.08
CA GLY A 58 24.14 1.80 4.89
C GLY A 58 24.08 0.63 3.89
N GLU A 59 25.24 0.06 3.55
CA GLU A 59 25.34 -1.09 2.63
C GLU A 59 24.56 -2.33 3.14
N ARG A 60 24.71 -2.67 4.43
CA ARG A 60 23.94 -3.77 5.05
C ARG A 60 22.44 -3.51 5.01
N THR A 61 22.04 -2.26 5.21
CA THR A 61 20.63 -1.86 5.16
C THR A 61 20.08 -1.95 3.74
N LEU A 62 20.82 -1.51 2.72
CA LEU A 62 20.46 -1.67 1.31
C LEU A 62 20.31 -3.16 0.92
N LEU A 63 21.23 -4.02 1.39
CA LEU A 63 21.14 -5.47 1.18
C LEU A 63 19.92 -6.11 1.88
N ALA A 64 19.54 -5.60 3.05
CA ALA A 64 18.35 -6.04 3.77
C ALA A 64 17.05 -5.59 3.06
N LEU A 65 17.00 -4.33 2.58
CA LEU A 65 15.86 -3.82 1.79
C LEU A 65 15.64 -4.63 0.51
N ARG A 66 16.70 -5.11 -0.15
CA ARG A 66 16.61 -5.97 -1.35
C ARG A 66 15.81 -7.25 -1.11
N ARG A 67 15.79 -7.77 0.12
CA ARG A 67 15.06 -9.00 0.48
C ARG A 67 13.62 -8.74 0.90
N HIS A 68 13.20 -7.48 1.00
CA HIS A 68 11.84 -7.10 1.39
C HIS A 68 11.04 -6.64 0.16
N PRO A 69 10.24 -7.52 -0.47
CA PRO A 69 9.28 -7.12 -1.47
C PRO A 69 8.07 -6.52 -0.74
N GLU A 70 8.06 -5.21 -0.49
CA GLU A 70 6.84 -4.48 -0.06
C GLU A 70 5.79 -4.36 -1.20
N ALA A 71 5.67 -5.39 -2.04
CA ALA A 71 4.73 -5.45 -3.14
C ALA A 71 3.65 -6.54 -3.00
N THR A 72 3.69 -7.50 -2.08
CA THR A 72 3.18 -8.82 -2.54
C THR A 72 1.85 -9.33 -1.95
N ALA A 73 0.91 -8.48 -1.56
CA ALA A 73 -0.50 -8.91 -1.35
C ALA A 73 -1.55 -8.05 -2.07
N HIS A 74 -1.36 -6.74 -2.15
CA HIS A 74 -2.33 -5.85 -2.78
C HIS A 74 -2.07 -5.63 -4.28
N ASP A 75 -0.80 -5.61 -4.71
CA ASP A 75 -0.48 -5.53 -6.14
C ASP A 75 -0.98 -6.76 -6.88
N GLN A 76 -0.91 -7.94 -6.24
CA GLN A 76 -1.52 -9.16 -6.77
C GLN A 76 -3.05 -9.04 -6.92
N HIS A 77 -3.73 -8.32 -6.03
CA HIS A 77 -5.17 -8.09 -6.15
C HIS A 77 -5.47 -7.11 -7.29
N LEU A 78 -4.72 -6.00 -7.42
CA LEU A 78 -4.93 -5.04 -8.50
C LEU A 78 -4.61 -5.65 -9.88
N ILE A 79 -3.52 -6.41 -9.98
CA ILE A 79 -3.17 -7.19 -11.18
C ILE A 79 -4.26 -8.22 -11.49
N ARG A 80 -4.77 -8.94 -10.48
CA ARG A 80 -5.87 -9.91 -10.67
C ARG A 80 -7.18 -9.23 -11.09
N THR A 81 -7.51 -8.06 -10.56
CA THR A 81 -8.69 -7.29 -10.97
C THR A 81 -8.53 -6.72 -12.38
N ALA A 82 -7.36 -6.19 -12.73
CA ALA A 82 -7.07 -5.67 -14.07
C ALA A 82 -7.09 -6.77 -15.14
N LEU A 83 -6.50 -7.94 -14.86
CA LEU A 83 -6.52 -9.10 -15.75
C LEU A 83 -7.92 -9.74 -15.88
N ASN A 84 -8.80 -9.59 -14.87
CA ASN A 84 -10.19 -10.02 -14.96
C ASN A 84 -11.10 -8.99 -15.65
N GLY A 85 -10.77 -7.70 -15.58
CA GLY A 85 -11.47 -6.64 -16.33
C GLY A 85 -11.25 -6.75 -17.83
N ASN A 86 -10.01 -7.06 -18.26
CA ASN A 86 -9.65 -7.20 -19.67
C ASN A 86 -10.30 -8.40 -20.38
N ARG A 87 -10.84 -9.38 -19.64
CA ARG A 87 -11.55 -10.53 -20.22
C ARG A 87 -13.05 -10.28 -20.49
N ARG A 88 -13.57 -9.08 -20.18
CA ARG A 88 -14.98 -8.71 -20.42
C ARG A 88 -15.18 -7.71 -21.58
N HIS A 89 -14.11 -7.17 -22.14
CA HIS A 89 -14.17 -6.38 -23.37
C HIS A 89 -13.23 -6.99 -24.42
N PRO A 90 -13.70 -7.94 -25.24
CA PRO A 90 -13.06 -8.19 -26.52
C PRO A 90 -13.12 -6.88 -27.31
N LEU A 91 -11.97 -6.46 -27.85
CA LEU A 91 -11.88 -5.38 -28.82
C LEU A 91 -12.75 -5.75 -30.03
N THR A 92 -13.95 -5.19 -30.08
CA THR A 92 -14.73 -5.00 -31.32
C THR A 92 -14.43 -3.62 -31.86
#